data_AF-A0A5C6U0K5-F1
#
_entry.id   AF-A0A5C6U0K5-F1
#
_cell.length_a   1.000
_cell.length_b   1.000
_cell.length_c   1.000
_cell.angle_alpha   90.00
_cell.angle_beta   90.00
_cell.angle_gamma   90.00
#
_symmetry.space_group_name_H-M   'P 1'
#
loop_
_entity.id
_entity.type
_entity.pdbx_description
1 polymer ?
#
loop_
_entity_poly.entity_id
_entity_poly.type
_entity_poly.pdbx_seq_one_letter_code
_entity_poly.pdbx_strand_id
1 'polypeptide(L)' 'MNAPLLPEILTRQARSAQADLPLASEGIQRYLWEGRFGPVLIEVKDGRVFVNGQAVEPADARLAGGNAP' A
#
# COMPACT_ATOMS: atom_id res chain seq x y z
N MET A 1 -8.18 19.78 11.61
CA MET A 1 -7.89 18.65 10.69
C MET A 1 -7.57 17.45 11.55
N ASN A 2 -8.38 16.40 11.51
CA ASN A 2 -8.08 15.12 12.14
C ASN A 2 -7.68 14.16 11.03
N ALA A 3 -6.38 14.12 10.69
CA ALA A 3 -5.87 13.05 9.85
C ALA A 3 -6.01 11.74 10.62
N PRO A 4 -6.52 10.66 10.02
CA PRO A 4 -6.57 9.37 10.69
C PRO A 4 -5.15 8.98 11.13
N LEU A 5 -4.98 8.67 12.41
CA LEU A 5 -3.75 8.11 12.96
C LEU A 5 -3.57 6.72 12.35
N LEU A 6 -2.80 6.64 11.27
CA LEU A 6 -2.38 5.36 10.70
C LEU A 6 -1.28 4.77 11.60
N PRO A 7 -1.25 3.45 11.80
CA PRO A 7 -0.15 2.83 12.54
C PRO A 7 1.19 3.21 11.90
N GLU A 8 2.19 3.53 12.71
CA GLU A 8 3.54 3.87 12.23
C GLU A 8 4.33 2.63 11.80
N ILE A 9 3.93 1.45 12.29
CA ILE A 9 4.60 0.17 12.08
C ILE A 9 3.54 -0.87 11.72
N LEU A 10 3.83 -1.65 10.68
CA LEU A 10 3.02 -2.79 10.30
C LEU A 10 3.46 -4.03 11.08
N THR A 11 2.64 -4.47 12.04
CA THR A 11 2.87 -5.74 12.75
C THR A 11 2.27 -6.88 11.94
N ARG A 12 3.08 -7.86 11.51
CA ARG A 12 2.56 -9.04 10.81
C ARG A 12 1.69 -9.90 11.73
N GLN A 13 0.63 -10.47 11.18
CA GLN A 13 -0.19 -11.48 11.86
C GLN A 13 0.52 -12.84 11.97
N ALA A 14 1.49 -13.14 11.09
CA ALA A 14 2.25 -14.39 11.09
C ALA A 14 3.76 -14.15 11.33
N ARG A 15 4.38 -15.01 12.14
CA ARG A 15 5.84 -14.99 12.36
C ARG A 15 6.55 -15.28 11.04
N SER A 16 7.34 -14.33 10.57
CA SER A 16 8.18 -14.47 9.37
C SER A 16 9.60 -13.97 9.67
N ALA A 17 10.60 -14.47 8.96
CA ALA A 17 11.99 -14.01 9.09
C ALA A 17 12.23 -12.60 8.51
N GLN A 18 11.23 -12.01 7.85
CA GLN A 18 11.33 -10.68 7.27
C GLN A 18 11.11 -9.63 8.38
N ALA A 19 11.96 -8.61 8.44
CA ALA A 19 11.84 -7.53 9.42
C ALA A 19 10.50 -6.78 9.29
N ASP A 20 10.03 -6.18 10.40
CA ASP A 20 8.90 -5.26 10.38
C ASP A 20 9.27 -4.00 9.60
N LEU A 21 8.36 -3.53 8.75
CA LEU A 21 8.59 -2.37 7.90
C LEU A 21 7.90 -1.14 8.51
N PRO A 22 8.61 -0.02 8.71
CA PRO A 22 7.98 1.24 9.07
C PRO A 22 6.98 1.64 7.98
N LEU A 23 5.78 2.04 8.36
CA LEU A 23 4.75 2.45 7.41
C LEU A 23 5.03 3.83 6.80
N ALA A 24 5.72 4.69 7.57
CA ALA A 24 6.28 5.94 7.08
C ALA A 24 7.81 5.89 7.23
N SER A 25 8.53 6.11 6.13
CA SER A 25 9.96 6.42 6.13
C SER A 25 10.16 7.66 5.25
N GLU A 26 11.26 8.40 5.44
CA GLU A 26 11.53 9.56 4.59
C GLU A 26 11.52 9.15 3.10
N GLY A 27 10.70 9.82 2.29
CA GLY A 27 10.51 9.52 0.86
C GLY A 27 9.71 8.25 0.53
N ILE A 28 9.27 7.47 1.52
CA ILE A 28 8.54 6.21 1.31
C ILE A 28 7.28 6.13 2.18
N GLN A 29 6.12 6.09 1.53
CA GLN A 29 4.85 5.76 2.18
C GLN A 29 4.48 4.31 1.88
N ARG A 30 4.14 3.55 2.91
CA ARG A 30 3.69 2.16 2.78
C ARG A 30 2.26 2.04 3.27
N TYR A 31 1.49 1.24 2.54
CA TYR A 31 0.13 0.86 2.88
C TYR A 31 0.05 -0.65 2.82
N LEU A 32 -0.60 -1.26 3.82
CA LEU A 32 -0.98 -2.66 3.74
C LEU A 32 -2.48 -2.74 3.55
N TRP A 33 -2.90 -3.46 2.52
CA TRP A 33 -4.28 -3.85 2.31
C TRP A 33 -4.44 -5.34 2.62
N GLU A 34 -5.28 -5.67 3.59
CA GLU A 34 -5.62 -7.05 3.94
C GLU A 34 -6.92 -7.44 3.23
N GLY A 35 -6.80 -8.18 2.12
CA GLY A 35 -7.92 -8.64 1.32
C GLY A 35 -8.22 -10.14 1.51
N ARG A 36 -9.33 -10.61 0.93
CA ARG A 36 -9.71 -12.05 0.96
C ARG A 36 -8.69 -13.00 0.32
N PHE A 37 -7.78 -12.46 -0.50
CA PHE A 37 -6.73 -13.21 -1.20
C PHE A 37 -5.36 -13.09 -0.52
N GLY A 38 -5.32 -12.47 0.66
CA GLY A 38 -4.10 -12.22 1.42
C GLY A 38 -3.66 -10.75 1.40
N PRO A 39 -2.56 -10.46 2.09
CA PRO A 39 -2.01 -9.12 2.22
C PRO A 39 -1.43 -8.61 0.90
N VAL A 40 -1.63 -7.32 0.64
CA VAL A 40 -1.01 -6.57 -0.46
C VAL A 40 -0.26 -5.39 0.14
N LEU A 41 1.04 -5.32 -0.12
CA LEU A 41 1.88 -4.19 0.23
C LEU A 41 1.91 -3.19 -0.92
N ILE A 42 1.55 -1.95 -0.66
CA ILE A 42 1.64 -0.84 -1.60
C ILE A 42 2.70 0.12 -1.07
N GLU A 43 3.68 0.46 -1.89
CA GLU A 43 4.71 1.43 -1.55
C GLU A 43 4.68 2.60 -2.54
N VAL A 44 4.72 3.82 -2.05
CA VAL A 44 4.93 5.04 -2.84
C VAL A 44 6.31 5.56 -2.49
N LYS A 45 7.25 5.46 -3.44
CA LYS A 45 8.65 5.89 -3.28
C LYS A 45 8.92 7.00 -4.28
N ASP A 46 9.22 8.21 -3.80
CA ASP A 46 9.48 9.38 -4.67
C ASP A 46 8.41 9.59 -5.76
N GLY A 47 7.13 9.36 -5.41
CA GLY A 47 6.00 9.48 -6.33
C GLY A 47 5.76 8.30 -7.28
N ARG A 48 6.60 7.25 -7.25
CA ARG A 48 6.39 5.99 -7.99
C ARG A 48 5.68 4.95 -7.13
N VAL A 49 4.71 4.25 -7.73
CA VAL A 49 3.89 3.25 -7.02
C VAL A 49 4.43 1.84 -7.28
N PHE A 50 4.56 1.07 -6.21
CA PHE A 50 4.94 -0.34 -6.23
C PHE A 50 3.88 -1.17 -5.50
N VAL A 51 3.49 -2.30 -6.08
CA VAL A 51 2.59 -3.29 -5.46
C VAL A 51 3.37 -4.58 -5.29
N ASN A 52 3.50 -5.06 -4.05
CA ASN A 52 4.32 -6.22 -3.69
C ASN A 52 5.75 -6.16 -4.28
N GLY A 53 6.33 -4.95 -4.30
CA GLY A 53 7.66 -4.69 -4.84
C GLY A 53 7.74 -4.49 -6.36
N GLN A 54 6.64 -4.68 -7.10
CA GLN A 54 6.59 -4.47 -8.55
C GLN A 54 6.08 -3.07 -8.88
N ALA A 55 6.79 -2.32 -9.73
CA ALA A 55 6.32 -1.02 -10.20
C ALA A 55 5.03 -1.18 -11.02
N VAL A 56 4.06 -0.30 -10.78
CA VAL A 56 2.78 -0.30 -11.49
C VAL A 56 2.50 1.08 -12.07
N GLU A 57 1.85 1.10 -13.23
CA GLU A 57 1.30 2.33 -13.80
C GLU A 57 -0.19 2.45 -13.43
N PRO A 58 -0.72 3.67 -13.28
CA PRO A 58 -2.15 3.86 -13.14
C PRO A 58 -2.90 3.19 -14.29
N ALA A 59 -3.90 2.37 -13.98
CA ALA A 59 -4.88 1.99 -14.98
C ALA A 59 -5.57 3.29 -15.44
N ASP A 60 -5.65 3.51 -16.76
CA ASP A 60 -6.21 4.72 -17.36
C ASP A 60 -7.43 5.22 -16.59
N ALA A 61 -7.39 6.46 -16.10
CA ALA A 61 -8.45 7.07 -15.29
C ALA A 61 -9.84 7.04 -15.99
N ARG A 62 -9.85 6.87 -17.32
CA ARG A 62 -11.06 6.72 -18.14
C ARG A 62 -11.87 5.45 -17.85
N LEU A 63 -11.27 4.41 -17.26
CA LEU A 63 -11.97 3.17 -16.88
C LEU A 63 -12.52 3.20 -15.44
N ALA A 64 -12.08 4.15 -14.60
CA ALA A 64 -12.59 4.30 -13.23
C ALA A 64 -13.98 4.98 -13.17
N GLY A 65 -14.46 5.53 -14.30
CA GLY A 65 -15.78 6.14 -14.46
C GLY A 65 -16.75 5.37 -15.37
N GLY A 66 -16.55 4.06 -15.53
CA GLY A 66 -17.39 3.21 -16.38
C GLY A 66 -18.72 2.83 -15.72
N ASN A 67 -19.76 3.56 -16.09
CA ASN A 67 -21.20 3.33 -15.90
C ASN A 67 -21.61 1.89 -15.51
N ALA A 68 -22.25 1.75 -14.34
CA ALA A 68 -23.01 0.54 -14.01
C ALA A 68 -24.23 0.42 -14.93
N PRO A 69 -24.56 -0.78 -15.45
CA PRO A 69 -25.91 -1.05 -15.94
C PRO A 69 -26.93 -1.09 -14.79
#